data_AF-A0A971ARY3-F1
#
_entry.id   AF-A0A971ARY3-F1
#
_cell.length_a   1.000
_cell.length_b   1.000
_cell.length_c   1.000
_cell.angle_alpha   90.00
_cell.angle_beta   90.00
_cell.angle_gamma   90.00
#
_symmetry.space_group_name_H-M   'P 1'
#
loop_
_entity.id
_entity.type
_entity.pdbx_description
1 polymer ?
#
loop_
_entity_poly.entity_id
_entity_poly.type
_entity_poly.pdbx_seq_one_letter_code
_entity_poly.pdbx_strand_id
1 'polypeptide(L)'
;MPCAILLLYVALGVLYAALTPLWQNPDEPAHYNYVKQIAATGQLPVMQVGDYPAAYLEELKSRRFPADMPVDAIRYEGWQPPLYYLLSAGVYLAASALPLAGQVLVLRLFSVAIGALLIWTVYRLAREVLGDSPLLAWGAMAFPVVVPMHLAMLAAINNDGLAELLVTATLLGCVRLINRGATSRRLLVLGVLLGLGLLTKNTTAIVAPVILLSVWLSAERRASESRWAPWLRAIGGIGLPALLLSGGWYLRNALVYGWGDPLIWRRHGEVVAGQLTTAQYLATRDWG
;
A
#
# COMPACT_ATOMS: atom_id res chain seq x y z
N MET A 1 0.61 24.07 -14.93
CA MET A 1 -0.55 23.29 -14.47
C MET A 1 -0.22 22.10 -13.57
N PRO A 2 0.64 21.12 -13.92
CA PRO A 2 0.87 19.95 -13.07
C PRO A 2 1.43 20.30 -11.68
N CYS A 3 2.33 21.29 -11.60
CA CYS A 3 2.82 21.79 -10.31
C CYS A 3 1.70 22.39 -9.44
N ALA A 4 0.72 23.08 -10.05
CA ALA A 4 -0.40 23.65 -9.30
C ALA A 4 -1.32 22.57 -8.73
N ILE A 5 -1.60 21.51 -9.51
CA ILE A 5 -2.37 20.35 -9.05
C ILE A 5 -1.63 19.63 -7.91
N LEU A 6 -0.31 19.46 -8.03
CA LEU A 6 0.50 18.83 -7.00
C LEU A 6 0.55 19.67 -5.72
N LEU A 7 0.71 21.00 -5.84
CA LEU A 7 0.67 21.91 -4.70
C LEU A 7 -0.71 21.90 -4.01
N LEU A 8 -1.80 21.85 -4.79
CA LEU A 8 -3.15 21.71 -4.26
C LEU A 8 -3.29 20.40 -3.49
N TYR A 9 -2.82 19.27 -4.06
CA TYR A 9 -2.81 17.98 -3.37
C TYR A 9 -2.05 18.06 -2.04
N VAL A 10 -0.83 18.63 -2.04
CA VAL A 10 -0.03 18.74 -0.81
C VAL A 10 -0.73 19.61 0.22
N ALA A 11 -1.28 20.75 -0.18
CA ALA A 11 -2.02 21.63 0.73
C ALA A 11 -3.22 20.92 1.36
N LEU A 12 -4.05 20.25 0.55
CA LEU A 12 -5.20 19.51 1.05
C LEU A 12 -4.79 18.29 1.89
N GLY A 13 -3.77 17.54 1.48
CA GLY A 13 -3.24 16.39 2.22
C GLY A 13 -2.68 16.79 3.58
N VAL A 14 -1.97 17.92 3.68
CA VAL A 14 -1.50 18.48 4.96
C VAL A 14 -2.69 18.87 5.85
N LEU A 15 -3.72 19.49 5.29
CA LEU A 15 -4.93 19.83 6.03
C LEU A 15 -5.64 18.57 6.57
N TYR A 16 -5.80 17.52 5.77
CA TYR A 16 -6.34 16.25 6.24
C TYR A 16 -5.45 15.61 7.32
N ALA A 17 -4.13 15.60 7.12
CA ALA A 17 -3.20 15.04 8.09
C ALA A 17 -3.27 15.73 9.46
N ALA A 18 -3.42 17.07 9.46
CA ALA A 18 -3.42 17.89 10.66
C ALA A 18 -4.81 18.01 11.33
N LEU A 19 -5.89 18.07 10.54
CA LEU A 19 -7.23 18.36 11.05
C LEU A 19 -8.03 17.10 11.38
N THR A 20 -7.70 15.94 10.81
CA THR A 20 -8.36 14.69 11.20
C THR A 20 -7.95 14.33 12.63
N PRO A 21 -8.90 14.15 13.56
CA PRO A 21 -8.55 13.77 14.94
C PRO A 21 -7.78 12.46 14.99
N LEU A 22 -7.07 12.23 16.09
CA LEU A 22 -6.35 10.97 16.31
C LEU A 22 -7.30 9.78 16.16
N TRP A 23 -6.84 8.75 15.46
CA TRP A 23 -7.51 7.44 15.37
C TRP A 23 -8.86 7.44 14.63
N GLN A 24 -9.27 8.55 14.05
CA GLN A 24 -10.51 8.62 13.26
C GLN A 24 -10.31 8.24 11.79
N ASN A 25 -9.07 8.05 11.33
CA ASN A 25 -8.82 7.39 10.05
C ASN A 25 -9.06 5.87 10.18
N PRO A 26 -9.61 5.21 9.15
CA PRO A 26 -9.80 3.76 9.15
C PRO A 26 -8.51 3.01 9.45
N ASP A 27 -8.60 2.05 10.37
CA ASP A 27 -7.53 1.10 10.76
C ASP A 27 -6.20 1.73 11.24
N GLU A 28 -6.14 3.07 11.35
CA GLU A 28 -4.93 3.84 11.64
C GLU A 28 -4.23 3.42 12.94
N PRO A 29 -4.93 3.12 14.05
CA PRO A 29 -4.27 2.64 15.26
C PRO A 29 -3.52 1.32 15.05
N ALA A 30 -4.07 0.40 14.25
CA ALA A 30 -3.46 -0.90 13.97
C ALA A 30 -2.16 -0.73 13.15
N HIS A 31 -2.21 0.11 12.12
CA HIS A 31 -1.03 0.45 11.32
C HIS A 31 0.02 1.19 12.14
N TYR A 32 -0.38 2.15 12.96
CA TYR A 32 0.52 2.88 13.85
C TYR A 32 1.22 1.93 14.83
N ASN A 33 0.49 1.00 15.45
CA ASN A 33 1.07 0.04 16.38
C ASN A 33 2.04 -0.93 15.71
N TYR A 34 1.81 -1.29 14.44
CA TYR A 34 2.78 -2.04 13.64
C TYR A 34 4.08 -1.22 13.48
N VAL A 35 3.99 0.05 13.05
CA VAL A 35 5.15 0.95 12.93
C VAL A 35 5.91 1.06 14.26
N LYS A 36 5.20 1.36 15.36
CA LYS A 36 5.74 1.50 16.71
C LYS A 36 6.45 0.22 17.16
N GLN A 37 5.87 -0.95 16.89
CA GLN A 37 6.50 -2.23 17.23
C GLN A 37 7.82 -2.44 16.51
N ILE A 38 7.85 -2.26 15.18
CA ILE A 38 9.11 -2.39 14.42
C ILE A 38 10.15 -1.43 14.95
N ALA A 39 9.77 -0.17 15.19
CA ALA A 39 10.69 0.84 15.71
C ALA A 39 11.24 0.47 17.11
N ALA A 40 10.41 -0.12 17.98
CA ALA A 40 10.79 -0.47 19.34
C ALA A 40 11.61 -1.76 19.44
N THR A 41 11.31 -2.77 18.63
CA THR A 41 11.89 -4.12 18.79
C THR A 41 12.77 -4.57 17.63
N GLY A 42 12.68 -3.89 16.48
CA GLY A 42 13.30 -4.35 15.23
C GLY A 42 12.68 -5.62 14.65
N GLN A 43 11.55 -6.09 15.20
CA GLN A 43 10.93 -7.36 14.83
C GLN A 43 9.59 -7.16 14.13
N LEU A 44 9.33 -8.00 13.13
CA LEU A 44 8.02 -8.09 12.50
C LEU A 44 7.01 -8.74 13.46
N PRO A 45 5.74 -8.28 13.47
CA PRO A 45 4.70 -8.84 14.30
C PRO A 45 4.41 -10.30 13.96
N VAL A 46 3.91 -10.99 14.98
CA VAL A 46 3.35 -12.34 14.90
C VAL A 46 1.93 -12.24 15.40
N MET A 47 0.96 -12.65 14.58
CA MET A 47 -0.47 -12.51 14.86
C MET A 47 -0.91 -13.39 16.03
N GLN A 48 -1.50 -12.75 17.04
CA GLN A 48 -1.97 -13.36 18.28
C GLN A 48 -3.48 -13.16 18.47
N VAL A 49 -4.11 -14.10 19.18
CA VAL A 49 -5.48 -13.92 19.63
C VAL A 49 -5.52 -12.74 20.60
N GLY A 50 -6.43 -11.80 20.37
CA GLY A 50 -6.51 -10.55 21.13
C GLY A 50 -5.98 -9.32 20.38
N ASP A 51 -5.26 -9.48 19.26
CA ASP A 51 -4.82 -8.36 18.41
C ASP A 51 -6.00 -7.61 17.75
N TYR A 52 -7.20 -8.20 17.77
CA TYR A 52 -8.46 -7.59 17.36
C TYR A 52 -9.48 -7.59 18.52
N PRO A 53 -9.42 -6.63 19.46
CA PRO A 53 -10.35 -6.56 20.58
C PRO A 53 -11.69 -5.94 20.12
N ALA A 54 -12.53 -6.74 19.44
CA ALA A 54 -13.73 -6.28 18.72
C ALA A 54 -14.66 -5.39 19.56
N ALA A 55 -15.09 -5.85 20.74
CA ALA A 55 -16.01 -5.12 21.60
C ALA A 55 -15.43 -3.78 22.07
N TYR A 56 -14.14 -3.78 22.42
CA TYR A 56 -13.43 -2.58 22.84
C TYR A 56 -13.25 -1.58 21.68
N LEU A 57 -12.96 -2.08 20.47
CA LEU A 57 -12.84 -1.25 19.28
C LEU A 57 -14.17 -0.58 18.92
N GLU A 58 -15.29 -1.29 19.05
CA GLU A 58 -16.63 -0.70 18.86
C GLU A 58 -16.96 0.34 19.94
N GLU A 59 -16.58 0.10 21.20
CA GLU A 59 -16.71 1.10 22.27
C GLU A 59 -15.89 2.37 21.94
N LEU A 60 -14.62 2.21 21.56
CA LEU A 60 -13.75 3.31 21.14
C LEU A 60 -14.36 4.13 20.00
N LYS A 61 -14.89 3.47 18.96
CA LYS A 61 -15.56 4.14 17.84
C LYS A 61 -16.80 4.91 18.31
N SER A 62 -17.64 4.30 19.14
CA SER A 62 -18.86 4.94 19.66
C SER A 62 -18.57 6.21 20.47
N ARG A 63 -17.43 6.24 21.16
CA ARG A 63 -16.96 7.37 21.98
C ARG A 63 -15.98 8.29 21.24
N ARG A 64 -15.77 8.08 19.94
CA ARG A 64 -14.85 8.86 19.07
C ARG A 64 -13.39 8.90 19.56
N PHE A 65 -12.88 7.78 20.05
CA PHE A 65 -11.49 7.59 20.50
C PHE A 65 -11.06 8.62 21.56
N PRO A 66 -11.64 8.58 22.78
CA PRO A 66 -11.28 9.52 23.83
C PRO A 66 -9.83 9.28 24.32
N ALA A 67 -9.16 10.34 24.77
CA ALA A 67 -7.72 10.32 25.05
C ALA A 67 -7.30 9.44 26.23
N ASP A 68 -8.24 9.09 27.11
CA ASP A 68 -8.05 8.23 28.29
C ASP A 68 -8.13 6.72 27.95
N MET A 69 -8.54 6.36 26.74
CA MET A 69 -8.66 4.97 26.30
C MET A 69 -7.51 4.57 25.37
N PRO A 70 -6.63 3.63 25.78
CA PRO A 70 -5.44 3.26 25.02
C PRO A 70 -5.76 2.45 23.76
N VAL A 71 -4.96 2.63 22.72
CA VAL A 71 -5.12 1.90 21.44
C VAL A 71 -4.10 0.78 21.24
N ASP A 72 -3.19 0.53 22.20
CA ASP A 72 -2.05 -0.39 22.05
C ASP A 72 -2.47 -1.86 21.78
N ALA A 73 -3.67 -2.26 22.20
CA ALA A 73 -4.20 -3.60 21.95
C ALA A 73 -4.67 -3.82 20.50
N ILE A 74 -4.83 -2.75 19.70
CA ILE A 74 -5.32 -2.83 18.33
C ILE A 74 -4.14 -3.12 17.40
N ARG A 75 -3.94 -4.38 16.99
CA ARG A 75 -2.73 -4.82 16.26
C ARG A 75 -3.03 -5.74 15.07
N TYR A 76 -4.30 -5.89 14.71
CA TYR A 76 -4.77 -6.84 13.71
C TYR A 76 -4.20 -6.65 12.30
N GLU A 77 -3.65 -5.47 11.96
CA GLU A 77 -2.95 -5.23 10.68
C GLU A 77 -1.53 -5.80 10.62
N GLY A 78 -1.06 -6.51 11.67
CA GLY A 78 0.26 -7.16 11.71
C GLY A 78 0.48 -8.25 10.66
N TRP A 79 -0.57 -8.68 9.96
CA TRP A 79 -0.49 -9.64 8.85
C TRP A 79 -0.01 -9.01 7.54
N GLN A 80 -0.07 -7.68 7.42
CA GLN A 80 0.28 -7.00 6.17
C GLN A 80 1.78 -7.12 5.86
N PRO A 81 2.15 -7.15 4.57
CA PRO A 81 3.54 -7.09 4.16
C PRO A 81 4.28 -5.85 4.69
N PRO A 82 5.60 -5.94 4.98
CA PRO A 82 6.24 -5.07 5.94
C PRO A 82 6.79 -3.74 5.39
N LEU A 83 6.85 -3.53 4.07
CA LEU A 83 7.64 -2.44 3.45
C LEU A 83 7.21 -1.06 3.95
N TYR A 84 5.91 -0.76 3.92
CA TYR A 84 5.40 0.54 4.39
C TYR A 84 5.78 0.78 5.85
N TYR A 85 5.66 -0.25 6.69
CA TYR A 85 5.92 -0.16 8.12
C TYR A 85 7.41 -0.04 8.44
N LEU A 86 8.27 -0.74 7.69
CA LEU A 86 9.73 -0.61 7.81
C LEU A 86 10.21 0.80 7.47
N LEU A 87 9.68 1.38 6.38
CA LEU A 87 9.98 2.77 6.00
C LEU A 87 9.46 3.76 7.06
N SER A 88 8.21 3.56 7.48
CA SER A 88 7.56 4.39 8.49
C SER A 88 8.23 4.28 9.85
N ALA A 89 8.83 3.14 10.21
CA ALA A 89 9.56 2.97 11.47
C ALA A 89 10.78 3.90 11.53
N GLY A 90 11.51 4.08 10.43
CA GLY A 90 12.60 5.05 10.35
C GLY A 90 12.12 6.49 10.56
N VAL A 91 10.98 6.85 9.97
CA VAL A 91 10.33 8.16 10.16
C VAL A 91 9.86 8.35 11.60
N TYR A 92 9.25 7.32 12.18
CA TYR A 92 8.79 7.29 13.56
C TYR A 92 9.93 7.52 14.55
N LEU A 93 11.07 6.86 14.34
CA LEU A 93 12.25 7.02 15.20
C LEU A 93 12.74 8.47 15.24
N ALA A 94 12.73 9.18 14.10
CA ALA A 94 13.07 10.59 14.04
C ALA A 94 12.07 11.51 14.76
N ALA A 95 10.81 11.07 14.90
CA ALA A 95 9.74 11.79 15.59
C ALA A 95 9.49 11.30 17.04
N SER A 96 10.23 10.30 17.52
CA SER A 96 9.95 9.59 18.77
C SER A 96 9.95 10.48 20.03
N ALA A 97 10.67 11.60 20.01
CA ALA A 97 10.70 12.58 21.09
C ALA A 97 9.45 13.50 21.13
N LEU A 98 8.66 13.53 20.06
CA LEU A 98 7.44 14.34 20.01
C LEU A 98 6.32 13.70 20.84
N PRO A 99 5.32 14.48 21.31
CA PRO A 99 4.09 13.93 21.83
C PRO A 99 3.39 13.04 20.79
N LEU A 100 2.48 12.16 21.24
CA LEU A 100 1.73 11.23 20.39
C LEU A 100 1.13 11.90 19.14
N ALA A 101 0.50 13.08 19.31
CA ALA A 101 -0.07 13.83 18.21
C ALA A 101 0.97 14.25 17.16
N GLY A 102 2.19 14.62 17.59
CA GLY A 102 3.29 14.94 16.70
C GLY A 102 3.84 13.71 15.99
N GLN A 103 3.95 12.57 16.68
CA GLN A 103 4.36 11.30 16.07
C GLN A 103 3.40 10.88 14.95
N VAL A 104 2.09 10.94 15.21
CA VAL A 104 1.04 10.63 14.23
C VAL A 104 1.06 11.62 13.07
N LEU A 105 1.18 12.92 13.33
CA LEU A 105 1.25 13.93 12.29
C LEU A 105 2.44 13.71 11.33
N VAL A 106 3.63 13.44 11.86
CA VAL A 106 4.82 13.19 11.01
C VAL A 106 4.63 11.95 10.13
N LEU A 107 4.04 10.88 10.66
CA LEU A 107 3.72 9.69 9.87
C LEU A 107 2.66 9.96 8.80
N ARG A 108 1.60 10.73 9.12
CA ARG A 108 0.60 11.16 8.12
C ARG A 108 1.21 12.03 7.04
N LEU A 109 2.13 12.95 7.38
CA LEU A 109 2.86 13.76 6.40
C LEU A 109 3.78 12.90 5.52
N PHE A 110 4.34 11.81 6.05
CA PHE A 110 5.06 10.83 5.25
C PHE A 110 4.13 10.13 4.23
N SER A 111 2.90 9.75 4.63
CA SER A 111 1.89 9.25 3.69
C SER A 111 1.53 10.28 2.62
N VAL A 112 1.40 11.57 2.99
CA VAL A 112 1.16 12.65 2.02
C VAL A 112 2.32 12.78 1.03
N ALA A 113 3.56 12.62 1.48
CA ALA A 113 4.72 12.63 0.58
C ALA A 113 4.69 11.45 -0.41
N ILE A 114 4.31 10.25 0.04
CA ILE A 114 4.09 9.08 -0.84
C ILE A 114 2.98 9.38 -1.85
N GLY A 115 1.87 9.95 -1.39
CA GLY A 115 0.76 10.31 -2.27
C GLY A 115 1.16 11.38 -3.30
N ALA A 116 2.03 12.33 -2.96
CA ALA A 116 2.54 13.31 -3.94
C ALA A 116 3.32 12.61 -5.08
N LEU A 117 4.13 11.59 -4.74
CA LEU A 117 4.82 10.76 -5.73
C LEU A 117 3.83 9.94 -6.58
N LEU A 118 2.74 9.45 -5.98
CA LEU A 118 1.67 8.77 -6.68
C LEU A 118 0.99 9.70 -7.70
N ILE A 119 0.54 10.88 -7.28
CA ILE A 119 -0.12 11.86 -8.16
C ILE A 119 0.80 12.24 -9.34
N TRP A 120 2.10 12.43 -9.06
CA TRP A 120 3.08 12.67 -10.12
C TRP A 120 3.23 11.47 -11.06
N THR A 121 3.22 10.25 -10.53
CA THR A 121 3.33 9.03 -11.33
C THR A 121 2.09 8.82 -12.20
N VAL A 122 0.89 9.15 -11.72
CA VAL A 122 -0.36 9.17 -12.50
C VAL A 122 -0.21 10.12 -13.69
N TYR A 123 0.31 11.34 -13.47
CA TYR A 123 0.58 12.29 -14.56
C TYR A 123 1.55 11.70 -15.60
N ARG A 124 2.63 11.05 -15.15
CA ARG A 124 3.62 10.40 -16.05
C ARG A 124 3.02 9.23 -16.83
N LEU A 125 2.15 8.44 -16.20
CA LEU A 125 1.40 7.36 -16.86
C LEU A 125 0.45 7.92 -17.90
N ALA A 126 -0.33 8.94 -17.56
CA ALA A 126 -1.26 9.60 -18.48
C ALA A 126 -0.53 10.18 -19.70
N ARG A 127 0.64 10.80 -19.53
CA ARG A 127 1.49 11.28 -20.64
C ARG A 127 2.02 10.16 -21.52
N GLU A 128 2.27 8.97 -20.97
CA GLU A 128 2.76 7.83 -21.74
C GLU A 128 1.64 7.14 -22.52
N VAL A 129 0.41 7.15 -21.99
CA VAL A 129 -0.77 6.50 -22.59
C VAL A 129 -1.52 7.41 -23.56
N LEU A 130 -1.76 8.67 -23.16
CA LEU A 130 -2.64 9.62 -23.86
C LEU A 130 -1.86 10.59 -24.76
N GLY A 131 -0.54 10.43 -24.86
CA GLY A 131 0.32 11.23 -25.73
C GLY A 131 0.43 12.71 -25.32
N ASP A 132 0.48 13.60 -26.31
CA ASP A 132 0.85 14.99 -26.08
C ASP A 132 -0.25 15.91 -25.55
N SER A 133 -1.51 15.46 -25.49
CA SER A 133 -2.62 16.29 -25.01
C SER A 133 -2.42 16.66 -23.53
N PRO A 134 -2.08 17.94 -23.21
CA PRO A 134 -1.80 18.33 -21.83
C PRO A 134 -3.06 18.28 -20.97
N LEU A 135 -4.21 18.63 -21.55
CA LEU A 135 -5.48 18.70 -20.83
C LEU A 135 -5.92 17.33 -20.29
N LEU A 136 -5.80 16.27 -21.09
CA LEU A 136 -6.14 14.92 -20.64
C LEU A 136 -5.21 14.42 -19.54
N ALA A 137 -3.90 14.71 -19.66
CA ALA A 137 -2.93 14.37 -18.62
C ALA A 137 -3.16 15.15 -17.32
N TRP A 138 -3.55 16.42 -17.40
CA TRP A 138 -3.92 17.22 -16.23
C TRP A 138 -5.21 16.71 -15.60
N GLY A 139 -6.22 16.38 -16.40
CA GLY A 139 -7.48 15.79 -15.93
C GLY A 139 -7.24 14.47 -15.20
N ALA A 140 -6.44 13.58 -15.78
CA ALA A 140 -6.06 12.31 -15.15
C ALA A 140 -5.28 12.52 -13.83
N MET A 141 -4.41 13.52 -13.75
CA MET A 141 -3.69 13.88 -12.53
C MET A 141 -4.60 14.50 -11.46
N ALA A 142 -5.57 15.33 -11.86
CA ALA A 142 -6.48 16.04 -10.96
C ALA A 142 -7.56 15.11 -10.39
N PHE A 143 -8.03 14.13 -11.16
CA PHE A 143 -9.09 13.20 -10.76
C PHE A 143 -8.87 12.57 -9.37
N PRO A 144 -7.73 11.91 -9.08
CA PRO A 144 -7.49 11.34 -7.75
C PRO A 144 -7.41 12.39 -6.63
N VAL A 145 -7.06 13.64 -6.93
CA VAL A 145 -6.95 14.73 -5.93
C VAL A 145 -8.32 15.24 -5.51
N VAL A 146 -9.31 15.21 -6.41
CA VAL A 146 -10.66 15.74 -6.14
C VAL A 146 -11.60 14.71 -5.49
N VAL A 147 -11.17 13.46 -5.34
CA VAL A 147 -11.95 12.41 -4.66
C VAL A 147 -11.65 12.49 -3.15
N PRO A 148 -12.59 12.95 -2.30
CA PRO A 148 -12.29 13.24 -0.89
C PRO A 148 -11.83 12.01 -0.11
N MET A 149 -12.43 10.85 -0.38
CA MET A 149 -12.07 9.60 0.29
C MET A 149 -10.64 9.16 -0.05
N HIS A 150 -10.21 9.33 -1.30
CA HIS A 150 -8.85 9.00 -1.71
C HIS A 150 -7.83 9.93 -1.04
N LEU A 151 -8.13 11.23 -1.01
CA LEU A 151 -7.27 12.21 -0.34
C LEU A 151 -7.13 11.93 1.17
N ALA A 152 -8.23 11.58 1.85
CA ALA A 152 -8.22 11.21 3.26
C ALA A 152 -7.35 9.97 3.51
N MET A 153 -7.49 8.93 2.68
CA MET A 153 -6.68 7.71 2.80
C MET A 153 -5.18 7.95 2.54
N LEU A 154 -4.82 8.85 1.61
CA LEU A 154 -3.42 9.24 1.36
C LEU A 154 -2.83 10.12 2.48
N ALA A 155 -3.66 10.66 3.36
CA ALA A 155 -3.24 11.43 4.54
C ALA A 155 -3.33 10.63 5.85
N ALA A 156 -3.64 9.33 5.78
CA ALA A 156 -3.73 8.42 6.91
C ALA A 156 -2.49 7.51 7.01
N ILE A 157 -2.25 6.93 8.18
CA ILE A 157 -1.18 5.92 8.36
C ILE A 157 -1.73 4.56 7.88
N ASN A 158 -1.41 4.18 6.64
CA ASN A 158 -1.78 2.89 6.05
C ASN A 158 -0.82 2.51 4.91
N ASN A 159 -0.89 1.27 4.43
CA ASN A 159 -0.07 0.78 3.32
C ASN A 159 -0.68 1.04 1.93
N ASP A 160 -1.89 1.61 1.83
CA ASP A 160 -2.62 1.75 0.57
C ASP A 160 -1.97 2.75 -0.39
N GLY A 161 -1.56 3.91 0.11
CA GLY A 161 -0.92 4.93 -0.73
C GLY A 161 0.39 4.44 -1.38
N LEU A 162 1.18 3.66 -0.64
CA LEU A 162 2.40 3.04 -1.17
C LEU A 162 2.07 1.92 -2.17
N ALA A 163 1.05 1.11 -1.88
CA ALA A 163 0.59 0.05 -2.79
C ALA A 163 0.13 0.65 -4.14
N GLU A 164 -0.67 1.71 -4.09
CA GLU A 164 -1.16 2.40 -5.29
C GLU A 164 -0.01 3.06 -6.08
N LEU A 165 0.96 3.68 -5.40
CA LEU A 165 2.17 4.20 -6.05
C LEU A 165 2.91 3.10 -6.82
N LEU A 166 3.16 1.96 -6.18
CA LEU A 166 3.92 0.86 -6.79
C LEU A 166 3.15 0.19 -7.94
N VAL A 167 1.83 0.03 -7.80
CA VAL A 167 0.96 -0.44 -8.88
C VAL A 167 1.00 0.54 -10.06
N THR A 168 0.80 1.84 -9.82
CA THR A 168 0.80 2.86 -10.87
C THR A 168 2.17 2.98 -11.56
N ALA A 169 3.26 2.90 -10.80
CA ALA A 169 4.61 2.88 -11.35
C ALA A 169 4.87 1.62 -12.19
N THR A 170 4.33 0.47 -11.77
CA THR A 170 4.40 -0.78 -12.54
C THR A 170 3.64 -0.65 -13.85
N LEU A 171 2.43 -0.10 -13.84
CA LEU A 171 1.65 0.17 -15.06
C LEU A 171 2.40 1.10 -16.01
N LEU A 172 3.01 2.18 -15.49
CA LEU A 172 3.88 3.06 -16.28
C LEU A 172 5.07 2.30 -16.88
N GLY A 173 5.68 1.40 -16.11
CA GLY A 173 6.73 0.51 -16.58
C GLY A 173 6.25 -0.42 -17.72
N CYS A 174 5.07 -1.02 -17.59
CA CYS A 174 4.45 -1.88 -18.59
C CYS A 174 4.15 -1.14 -19.89
N VAL A 175 3.57 0.07 -19.81
CA VAL A 175 3.31 0.90 -21.00
C VAL A 175 4.62 1.29 -21.68
N ARG A 176 5.65 1.68 -20.91
CA ARG A 176 6.99 1.97 -21.47
C ARG A 176 7.64 0.74 -22.07
N LEU A 177 7.42 -0.43 -21.50
CA LEU A 177 7.87 -1.71 -22.06
C LEU A 177 7.20 -1.94 -23.41
N ILE A 178 5.89 -1.73 -23.54
CA ILE A 178 5.17 -1.92 -24.80
C ILE A 178 5.59 -0.89 -25.88
N ASN A 179 5.77 0.37 -25.49
CA ASN A 179 6.05 1.47 -26.43
C ASN A 179 7.52 1.57 -26.84
N ARG A 180 8.44 1.29 -25.90
CA ARG A 180 9.89 1.50 -26.07
C ARG A 180 10.67 0.18 -26.02
N GLY A 181 9.97 -0.91 -25.72
CA GLY A 181 10.41 -2.29 -25.69
C GLY A 181 11.26 -2.75 -24.51
N ALA A 182 11.47 -4.06 -24.47
CA ALA A 182 12.24 -4.73 -23.43
C ALA A 182 13.74 -4.37 -23.48
N THR A 183 14.24 -3.95 -22.32
CA THR A 183 15.68 -3.81 -22.01
C THR A 183 15.90 -4.39 -20.62
N SER A 184 17.11 -4.89 -20.32
CA SER A 184 17.42 -5.49 -19.01
C SER A 184 17.09 -4.55 -17.86
N ARG A 185 17.35 -3.24 -18.03
CA ARG A 185 16.99 -2.21 -17.04
C ARG A 185 15.48 -2.10 -16.82
N ARG A 186 14.66 -2.10 -17.87
CA ARG A 186 13.19 -1.99 -17.72
C ARG A 186 12.59 -3.24 -17.08
N LEU A 187 13.09 -4.41 -17.46
CA LEU A 187 12.68 -5.67 -16.84
C LEU A 187 13.07 -5.67 -15.36
N LEU A 188 14.32 -5.32 -15.03
CA LEU A 188 14.77 -5.19 -13.64
C LEU A 188 13.91 -4.23 -12.82
N VAL A 189 13.60 -3.04 -13.36
CA VAL A 189 12.73 -2.07 -12.69
C VAL A 189 11.34 -2.66 -12.44
N LEU A 190 10.74 -3.37 -13.41
CA LEU A 190 9.46 -4.05 -13.21
C LEU A 190 9.54 -5.15 -12.15
N GLY A 191 10.63 -5.93 -12.11
CA GLY A 191 10.86 -6.93 -11.07
C GLY A 191 10.97 -6.33 -9.68
N VAL A 192 11.72 -5.23 -9.55
CA VAL A 192 11.85 -4.51 -8.28
C VAL A 192 10.51 -3.93 -7.85
N LEU A 193 9.77 -3.26 -8.75
CA LEU A 193 8.45 -2.71 -8.44
C LEU A 193 7.44 -3.79 -8.02
N LEU A 194 7.44 -4.94 -8.69
CA LEU A 194 6.61 -6.09 -8.30
C LEU A 194 7.01 -6.62 -6.92
N GLY A 195 8.30 -6.83 -6.66
CA GLY A 195 8.80 -7.29 -5.35
C GLY A 195 8.46 -6.33 -4.22
N LEU A 196 8.65 -5.03 -4.41
CA LEU A 196 8.26 -4.00 -3.44
C LEU A 196 6.75 -3.92 -3.26
N GLY A 197 5.97 -4.09 -4.33
CA GLY A 197 4.51 -4.14 -4.28
C GLY A 197 4.03 -5.29 -3.40
N LEU A 198 4.56 -6.50 -3.63
CA LEU A 198 4.27 -7.68 -2.82
C LEU A 198 4.66 -7.49 -1.35
N LEU A 199 5.78 -6.80 -1.09
CA LEU A 199 6.19 -6.41 0.26
C LEU A 199 5.39 -5.25 0.85
N THR A 200 4.48 -4.61 0.12
CA THR A 200 3.60 -3.55 0.61
C THR A 200 2.19 -4.05 0.89
N LYS A 201 1.60 -4.77 -0.07
CA LYS A 201 0.25 -5.33 0.03
C LYS A 201 0.10 -6.53 -0.89
N ASN A 202 -0.40 -7.66 -0.38
CA ASN A 202 -0.55 -8.88 -1.16
C ASN A 202 -1.46 -8.69 -2.41
N THR A 203 -2.43 -7.77 -2.33
CA THR A 203 -3.34 -7.46 -3.45
C THR A 203 -2.64 -6.80 -4.64
N THR A 204 -1.44 -6.25 -4.47
CA THR A 204 -0.65 -5.68 -5.58
C THR A 204 -0.25 -6.73 -6.62
N ALA A 205 -0.27 -8.01 -6.26
CA ALA A 205 -0.06 -9.13 -7.19
C ALA A 205 -0.96 -9.09 -8.43
N ILE A 206 -2.08 -8.35 -8.37
CA ILE A 206 -2.98 -8.11 -9.51
C ILE A 206 -2.30 -7.52 -10.75
N VAL A 207 -1.12 -6.89 -10.60
CA VAL A 207 -0.36 -6.36 -11.75
C VAL A 207 0.43 -7.43 -12.50
N ALA A 208 0.61 -8.63 -11.94
CA ALA A 208 1.41 -9.68 -12.57
C ALA A 208 0.87 -10.11 -13.96
N PRO A 209 -0.44 -10.35 -14.16
CA PRO A 209 -0.99 -10.59 -15.50
C PRO A 209 -0.72 -9.44 -16.48
N VAL A 210 -0.77 -8.19 -16.03
CA VAL A 210 -0.49 -7.01 -16.86
C VAL A 210 0.99 -6.96 -17.27
N ILE A 211 1.89 -7.32 -16.36
CA ILE A 211 3.32 -7.46 -16.68
C ILE A 211 3.52 -8.53 -17.76
N LEU A 212 2.94 -9.72 -17.59
CA LEU A 212 3.05 -10.81 -18.57
C LEU A 212 2.51 -10.39 -19.94
N LEU A 213 1.34 -9.74 -19.96
CA LEU A 213 0.75 -9.19 -21.18
C LEU A 213 1.67 -8.14 -21.84
N SER A 214 2.29 -7.26 -21.04
CA SER A 214 3.21 -6.24 -21.57
C SER A 214 4.48 -6.82 -22.18
N VAL A 215 5.00 -7.92 -21.61
CA VAL A 215 6.14 -8.67 -22.16
C VAL A 215 5.75 -9.30 -23.50
N TRP A 216 4.60 -9.96 -23.55
CA TRP A 216 4.09 -10.57 -24.79
C TRP A 216 3.88 -9.53 -25.89
N LEU A 217 3.14 -8.45 -25.60
CA LEU A 217 2.89 -7.37 -26.58
C LEU A 217 4.19 -6.68 -27.02
N SER A 218 5.16 -6.50 -26.11
CA SER A 218 6.48 -5.96 -26.48
C SER A 218 7.27 -6.90 -27.39
N ALA A 219 7.09 -8.22 -27.26
CA ALA A 219 7.77 -9.21 -28.09
C ALA A 219 7.15 -9.29 -29.50
N GLU A 220 5.82 -9.34 -29.59
CA GLU A 220 5.07 -9.38 -30.87
C GLU A 220 5.41 -8.18 -31.76
N ARG A 221 5.47 -6.97 -31.17
CA ARG A 221 5.81 -5.74 -31.91
C ARG A 221 7.22 -5.74 -32.50
N ARG A 222 8.07 -6.69 -32.12
CA ARG A 222 9.49 -6.70 -32.47
C ARG A 222 9.93 -7.88 -33.34
N ALA A 223 8.98 -8.68 -33.88
CA ALA A 223 9.02 -9.61 -35.04
C ALA A 223 10.31 -10.41 -35.38
N SER A 224 11.38 -10.36 -34.58
CA SER A 224 12.74 -10.76 -34.94
C SER A 224 13.41 -11.59 -33.85
N GLU A 225 12.78 -11.76 -32.67
CA GLU A 225 13.32 -12.58 -31.60
C GLU A 225 12.71 -13.99 -31.61
N SER A 226 13.51 -15.00 -31.23
CA SER A 226 13.01 -16.34 -30.92
C SER A 226 11.83 -16.26 -29.93
N ARG A 227 10.80 -17.07 -30.15
CA ARG A 227 9.56 -17.11 -29.33
C ARG A 227 9.77 -17.23 -27.82
N TRP A 228 10.91 -17.77 -27.38
CA TRP A 228 11.22 -18.03 -25.96
C TRP A 228 12.15 -16.99 -25.33
N ALA A 229 12.92 -16.24 -26.13
CA ALA A 229 13.92 -15.31 -25.61
C ALA A 229 13.33 -14.19 -24.72
N PRO A 230 12.17 -13.58 -25.06
CA PRO A 230 11.53 -12.58 -24.19
C PRO A 230 11.13 -13.14 -22.83
N TRP A 231 10.64 -14.39 -22.80
CA TRP A 231 10.21 -15.06 -21.56
C TRP A 231 11.38 -15.39 -20.65
N LEU A 232 12.49 -15.90 -21.20
CA LEU A 232 13.71 -16.14 -20.42
C LEU A 232 14.25 -14.84 -19.80
N ARG A 233 14.26 -13.75 -20.56
CA ARG A 233 14.64 -12.43 -20.05
C ARG A 233 13.66 -11.90 -19.01
N ALA A 234 12.36 -12.13 -19.17
CA ALA A 234 11.36 -11.71 -18.20
C ALA A 234 11.47 -12.51 -16.89
N ILE A 235 11.71 -13.82 -16.95
CA ILE A 235 11.95 -14.65 -15.77
C ILE A 235 13.17 -14.13 -15.00
N GLY A 236 14.30 -13.92 -15.70
CA GLY A 236 15.52 -13.42 -15.07
C GLY A 236 15.45 -11.95 -14.63
N GLY A 237 14.80 -11.10 -15.42
CA GLY A 237 14.74 -9.66 -15.19
C GLY A 237 13.61 -9.21 -14.28
N ILE A 238 12.50 -9.95 -14.21
CA ILE A 238 11.32 -9.61 -13.40
C ILE A 238 11.15 -10.60 -12.26
N GLY A 239 11.09 -11.89 -12.58
CA GLY A 239 10.81 -12.96 -11.62
C GLY A 239 11.87 -13.06 -10.53
N LEU A 240 13.16 -13.11 -10.91
CA LEU A 240 14.25 -13.23 -9.95
C LEU A 240 14.34 -12.05 -8.97
N PRO A 241 14.34 -10.76 -9.39
CA PRO A 241 14.35 -9.64 -8.46
C PRO A 241 13.12 -9.60 -7.55
N ALA A 242 11.93 -9.89 -8.09
CA ALA A 242 10.71 -9.92 -7.28
C ALA A 242 10.81 -11.00 -6.19
N LEU A 243 11.28 -12.20 -6.55
CA LEU A 243 11.47 -13.31 -5.62
C LEU A 243 12.54 -13.02 -4.56
N LEU A 244 13.67 -12.43 -4.95
CA LEU A 244 14.74 -12.09 -4.01
C LEU A 244 14.31 -11.04 -2.98
N LEU A 245 13.47 -10.08 -3.39
CA LEU A 245 12.94 -9.05 -2.49
C LEU A 245 11.87 -9.61 -1.56
N SER A 246 10.82 -10.25 -2.10
CA SER A 246 9.64 -10.62 -1.31
C SER A 246 9.67 -12.04 -0.75
N GLY A 247 10.47 -12.94 -1.34
CA GLY A 247 10.50 -14.37 -1.01
C GLY A 247 10.90 -14.63 0.43
N GLY A 248 11.80 -13.83 1.01
CA GLY A 248 12.20 -13.97 2.41
C GLY A 248 11.05 -13.75 3.40
N TRP A 249 10.15 -12.81 3.10
CA TRP A 249 8.96 -12.56 3.93
C TRP A 249 7.95 -13.70 3.85
N TYR A 250 7.67 -14.20 2.64
CA TYR A 250 6.77 -15.34 2.45
C TYR A 250 7.34 -16.62 3.09
N LEU A 251 8.65 -16.84 2.98
CA LEU A 251 9.32 -17.97 3.63
C LEU A 251 9.23 -17.86 5.15
N ARG A 252 9.50 -16.69 5.73
CA ARG A 252 9.30 -16.45 7.17
C ARG A 252 7.87 -16.82 7.56
N ASN A 253 6.87 -16.35 6.82
CA ASN A 253 5.47 -16.60 7.15
C ASN A 253 5.13 -18.09 7.07
N ALA A 254 5.63 -18.80 6.05
CA ALA A 254 5.46 -20.24 5.95
C ALA A 254 6.09 -21.00 7.12
N LEU A 255 7.22 -20.52 7.67
CA LEU A 255 7.86 -21.11 8.84
C LEU A 255 7.14 -20.78 10.16
N VAL A 256 6.56 -19.58 10.28
CA VAL A 256 5.88 -19.11 11.51
C VAL A 256 4.43 -19.60 11.59
N TYR A 257 3.68 -19.54 10.49
CA TYR A 257 2.25 -19.86 10.43
C TYR A 257 1.95 -21.21 9.75
N GLY A 258 2.98 -21.86 9.19
CA GLY A 258 2.87 -23.12 8.46
C GLY A 258 2.83 -22.91 6.94
N TRP A 259 3.29 -23.93 6.20
CA TRP A 259 3.40 -23.90 4.73
C TRP A 259 2.08 -23.65 3.99
N GLY A 260 0.94 -23.85 4.65
CA GLY A 260 -0.39 -23.56 4.12
C GLY A 260 -0.87 -22.11 4.28
N ASP A 261 -0.13 -21.25 4.99
CA ASP A 261 -0.52 -19.86 5.24
C ASP A 261 0.60 -18.81 5.03
N PRO A 262 1.33 -18.84 3.90
CA PRO A 262 2.40 -17.86 3.63
C PRO A 262 1.90 -16.41 3.49
N LEU A 263 0.60 -16.22 3.21
CA LEU A 263 -0.07 -14.92 3.11
C LEU A 263 -0.70 -14.46 4.44
N ILE A 264 -0.67 -15.30 5.47
CA ILE A 264 -1.25 -15.05 6.81
C ILE A 264 -2.79 -14.85 6.75
N TRP A 265 -3.46 -15.29 5.68
CA TRP A 265 -4.90 -15.11 5.51
C TRP A 265 -5.71 -15.95 6.48
N ARG A 266 -5.29 -17.21 6.69
CA ARG A 266 -5.98 -18.11 7.62
C ARG A 266 -5.81 -17.60 9.04
N ARG A 267 -4.58 -17.30 9.45
CA ARG A 267 -4.30 -16.81 10.80
C ARG A 267 -4.95 -15.45 11.07
N HIS A 268 -4.93 -14.53 10.10
CA HIS A 268 -5.66 -13.27 10.21
C HIS A 268 -7.16 -13.52 10.40
N GLY A 269 -7.76 -14.40 9.59
CA GLY A 269 -9.16 -14.78 9.71
C GLY A 269 -9.53 -15.36 11.09
N GLU A 270 -8.64 -16.14 11.70
CA GLU A 270 -8.81 -16.65 13.08
C GLU A 270 -8.75 -15.53 14.13
N VAL A 271 -7.88 -14.53 13.94
CA VAL A 271 -7.71 -13.41 14.89
C VAL A 271 -8.88 -12.44 14.86
N VAL A 272 -9.42 -12.16 13.67
CA VAL A 272 -10.59 -11.28 13.50
C VAL A 272 -11.92 -12.03 13.60
N ALA A 273 -11.89 -13.35 13.84
CA ALA A 273 -13.07 -14.15 14.06
C ALA A 273 -13.85 -13.62 15.27
N GLY A 274 -15.14 -13.31 15.07
CA GLY A 274 -15.97 -12.65 16.08
C GLY A 274 -16.32 -11.20 15.75
N GLN A 275 -15.86 -10.65 14.62
CA GLN A 275 -16.50 -9.47 14.03
C GLN A 275 -18.00 -9.74 13.83
N LEU A 276 -18.84 -8.80 14.29
CA LEU A 276 -20.25 -8.80 13.93
C LEU A 276 -20.36 -8.70 12.42
N THR A 277 -20.75 -9.79 11.78
CA THR A 277 -21.04 -9.78 10.35
C THR A 277 -22.26 -8.90 10.08
N THR A 278 -22.38 -8.33 8.88
CA THR A 278 -23.58 -7.57 8.48
C THR A 278 -24.86 -8.38 8.74
N ALA A 279 -24.82 -9.70 8.49
CA ALA A 279 -25.94 -10.59 8.77
C ALA A 279 -26.28 -10.68 10.26
N GLN A 280 -25.29 -10.84 11.14
CA GLN A 280 -25.48 -10.86 12.58
C GLN A 280 -25.97 -9.50 13.12
N TYR A 281 -25.42 -8.40 12.59
CA TYR A 281 -25.84 -7.05 12.98
C TYR A 281 -27.30 -6.79 12.59
N LEU A 282 -27.68 -7.17 11.37
CA LEU A 282 -29.06 -7.08 10.92
C LEU A 282 -30.00 -7.96 11.75
N ALA A 283 -29.56 -9.15 12.17
CA ALA A 283 -30.34 -10.03 13.05
C ALA A 283 -30.48 -9.51 14.49
N THR A 284 -29.55 -8.66 14.95
CA THR A 284 -29.63 -8.01 16.28
C THR A 284 -30.50 -6.74 16.31
N ARG A 285 -30.96 -6.25 15.14
CA ARG A 285 -31.87 -5.11 15.05
C ARG A 285 -33.23 -5.60 14.56
N ASP A 286 -34.27 -5.38 15.36
CA ASP A 286 -35.65 -5.58 14.92
C ASP A 286 -35.98 -4.51 13.86
N TRP A 287 -36.01 -4.91 12.59
CA TRP A 287 -36.42 -4.05 11.48
C TRP A 287 -37.94 -4.14 11.27
N GLY A 288 -38.69 -3.82 12.33
CA GLY A 288 -40.15 -3.74 12.29
C GLY A 288 -40.68 -2.80 11.21
#